data_AF-A0A351HUV2-F1
#
_entry.id   AF-A0A351HUV2-F1
#
_cell.length_a   1.000
_cell.length_b   1.000
_cell.length_c   1.000
_cell.angle_alpha   90.00
_cell.angle_beta   90.00
_cell.angle_gamma   90.00
#
_symmetry.space_group_name_H-M   'P 1'
#
loop_
_entity.id
_entity.type
_entity.pdbx_description
1 polymer ?
#
loop_
_entity_poly.entity_id
_entity_poly.type
_entity_poly.pdbx_seq_one_letter_code
_entity_poly.pdbx_strand_id
1 'polypeptide(L)'
;MLHDLAKSEKNHAVKGGEILRDLGYPKVGAIIADHMDILVEADTAITESEILYLADKLVKDDQLIDLTTRKNMVFQAYHDNPQALEKITRRYHNAEIILQKIQRMIG
;
A
#
# COMPACT_ATOMS: atom_id res chain seq x y z
N MET A 1 -11.40 3.01 -3.43
CA MET A 1 -12.63 2.18 -3.43
C MET A 1 -12.58 0.91 -4.31
N LEU A 2 -11.52 0.65 -5.10
CA LEU A 2 -11.34 -0.64 -5.81
C LEU A 2 -10.51 -1.69 -5.04
N HIS A 3 -9.97 -1.33 -3.87
CA HIS A 3 -9.03 -2.16 -3.13
C HIS A 3 -9.68 -3.25 -2.27
N ASP A 4 -10.99 -3.19 -2.01
CA ASP A 4 -11.65 -4.05 -1.00
C ASP A 4 -12.50 -5.20 -1.59
N LEU A 5 -12.42 -5.48 -2.89
CA LEU A 5 -13.33 -6.45 -3.55
C LEU A 5 -13.15 -7.92 -3.10
N ALA A 6 -12.14 -8.26 -2.29
CA ALA A 6 -11.86 -9.66 -1.92
C ALA A 6 -11.30 -9.84 -0.51
N LYS A 7 -11.70 -8.99 0.45
CA LYS A 7 -11.17 -9.03 1.83
C LYS A 7 -11.46 -10.33 2.60
N SER A 8 -12.37 -11.17 2.11
CA SER A 8 -12.85 -12.38 2.77
C SER A 8 -12.18 -13.68 2.31
N GLU A 9 -11.24 -13.66 1.35
CA GLU A 9 -10.57 -14.88 0.87
C GLU A 9 -9.04 -14.85 1.04
N LYS A 10 -8.47 -16.00 1.42
CA LYS A 10 -7.02 -16.23 1.33
C LYS A 10 -6.58 -16.05 -0.12
N ASN A 11 -5.49 -15.32 -0.36
CA ASN A 11 -4.92 -14.98 -1.68
C ASN A 11 -5.65 -13.89 -2.50
N HIS A 12 -6.33 -12.95 -1.83
CA HIS A 12 -7.03 -11.83 -2.46
C HIS A 12 -6.18 -10.96 -3.40
N ALA A 13 -4.86 -10.83 -3.16
CA ALA A 13 -3.97 -10.05 -4.01
C ALA A 13 -3.83 -10.65 -5.43
N VAL A 14 -3.70 -11.98 -5.52
CA VAL A 14 -3.60 -12.71 -6.80
C VAL A 14 -4.92 -12.64 -7.55
N LYS A 15 -6.04 -12.91 -6.86
CA LYS A 15 -7.39 -12.84 -7.45
C LYS A 15 -7.77 -11.43 -7.90
N GLY A 16 -7.44 -10.42 -7.11
CA GLY A 16 -7.64 -9.01 -7.48
C GLY A 16 -6.83 -8.62 -8.71
N GLY A 17 -5.60 -9.14 -8.82
CA GLY A 17 -4.76 -8.97 -9.99
C GLY A 17 -5.34 -9.61 -11.27
N GLU A 18 -5.85 -10.83 -11.15
CA GLU A 18 -6.47 -11.56 -12.26
C GLU A 18 -7.77 -10.91 -12.74
N ILE A 19 -8.65 -10.50 -11.82
CA ILE A 19 -9.92 -9.83 -12.16
C ILE A 19 -9.65 -8.52 -12.93
N LEU A 20 -8.65 -7.74 -12.53
CA LEU A 20 -8.31 -6.48 -13.20
C LEU A 20 -7.63 -6.70 -14.55
N ARG A 21 -6.85 -7.78 -14.69
CA ARG A 21 -6.31 -8.20 -15.99
C ARG A 21 -7.45 -8.55 -16.95
N ASP A 22 -8.43 -9.30 -16.47
CA ASP A 22 -9.56 -9.78 -17.29
C ASP A 22 -10.55 -8.65 -17.63
N LEU A 23 -10.59 -7.58 -16.84
CA LEU A 23 -11.34 -6.34 -17.12
C LEU A 23 -10.59 -5.35 -18.05
N GLY A 24 -9.43 -5.73 -18.59
CA GLY A 24 -8.66 -4.91 -19.53
C GLY A 24 -7.66 -3.93 -18.90
N TYR A 25 -7.36 -4.10 -17.60
CA TYR A 25 -6.38 -3.30 -16.85
C TYR A 25 -5.18 -4.14 -16.37
N PRO A 26 -4.42 -4.78 -17.28
CA PRO A 26 -3.35 -5.72 -16.93
C PRO A 26 -2.22 -5.08 -16.12
N LYS A 27 -1.93 -3.79 -16.32
CA LYS A 27 -0.94 -3.05 -15.53
C LYS A 27 -1.37 -2.86 -14.08
N VAL A 28 -2.66 -2.57 -13.86
CA VAL A 28 -3.23 -2.41 -12.51
C VAL A 28 -3.32 -3.77 -11.81
N GLY A 29 -3.64 -4.83 -12.57
CA GLY A 29 -3.66 -6.20 -12.06
C GLY A 29 -2.29 -6.68 -11.55
N ALA A 30 -1.21 -6.36 -12.28
CA ALA A 30 0.16 -6.68 -11.84
C ALA A 30 0.55 -5.93 -10.55
N ILE A 31 0.17 -4.65 -10.43
CA ILE A 31 0.42 -3.82 -9.23
C ILE A 31 -0.32 -4.38 -8.00
N ILE A 32 -1.53 -4.91 -8.18
CA ILE A 32 -2.31 -5.51 -7.07
C ILE A 32 -1.78 -6.89 -6.67
N ALA A 33 -1.30 -7.68 -7.63
CA ALA A 33 -0.66 -8.97 -7.37
C ALA A 33 0.62 -8.83 -6.51
N ASP A 34 1.36 -7.74 -6.69
CA ASP A 34 2.60 -7.44 -5.96
C ASP A 34 2.42 -6.54 -4.71
N HIS A 35 1.20 -6.09 -4.37
CA HIS A 35 1.00 -5.07 -3.32
C HIS A 35 1.39 -5.50 -1.89
N MET A 36 1.77 -6.77 -1.68
CA MET A 36 2.20 -7.23 -0.37
C MET A 36 3.52 -6.60 0.08
N ASP A 37 4.41 -6.24 -0.85
CA ASP A 37 5.69 -5.58 -0.59
C ASP A 37 6.12 -4.73 -1.80
N ILE A 38 6.32 -3.44 -1.59
CA ILE A 38 6.91 -2.54 -2.59
C ILE A 38 8.42 -2.43 -2.33
N LEU A 39 9.23 -2.50 -3.39
CA LEU A 39 10.63 -2.09 -3.32
C LEU A 39 10.69 -0.59 -3.57
N VAL A 40 11.22 0.16 -2.60
CA VAL A 40 11.38 1.61 -2.69
C VAL A 40 12.85 1.91 -2.75
N GLU A 41 13.28 2.50 -3.85
CA GLU A 41 14.62 3.06 -3.97
C GLU A 41 14.55 4.56 -3.66
N ALA A 42 15.26 4.97 -2.60
CA ALA A 42 15.16 6.34 -2.08
C ALA A 42 15.71 7.41 -3.04
N ASP A 43 16.68 7.03 -3.89
CA ASP A 43 17.44 7.95 -4.74
C ASP A 43 17.02 7.91 -6.22
N THR A 44 15.87 7.30 -6.52
CA THR A 44 15.29 7.29 -7.87
C THR A 44 14.11 8.26 -7.99
N ALA A 45 13.70 8.57 -9.22
CA ALA A 45 12.47 9.31 -9.47
C ALA A 45 11.26 8.58 -8.86
N ILE A 46 10.24 9.34 -8.46
CA ILE A 46 9.00 8.73 -7.98
C ILE A 46 8.25 8.05 -9.12
N THR A 47 7.65 6.90 -8.82
CA THR A 47 6.82 6.13 -9.75
C THR A 47 5.34 6.26 -9.42
N GLU A 48 4.46 5.99 -10.38
CA GLU A 48 3.02 5.99 -10.16
C GLU A 48 2.58 4.96 -9.10
N SER A 49 3.28 3.82 -9.03
CA SER A 49 3.06 2.78 -8.03
C SER A 49 3.36 3.26 -6.61
N GLU A 50 4.45 4.02 -6.42
CA GLU A 50 4.79 4.61 -5.13
C GLU A 50 3.76 5.65 -4.68
N ILE A 51 3.27 6.49 -5.60
CA ILE A 51 2.20 7.47 -5.33
C ILE A 51 0.93 6.75 -4.89
N LEU A 52 0.49 5.74 -5.64
CA LEU A 52 -0.70 4.95 -5.30
C LEU A 52 -0.54 4.24 -3.95
N TYR A 53 0.63 3.66 -3.69
CA TYR A 53 0.95 2.96 -2.46
C TYR A 53 0.91 3.89 -1.22
N LEU A 54 1.37 5.13 -1.37
CA LEU A 54 1.29 6.13 -0.32
C LEU A 54 -0.14 6.62 -0.13
N ALA A 55 -0.88 6.90 -1.21
CA ALA A 55 -2.25 7.38 -1.16
C ALA A 55 -3.17 6.40 -0.39
N ASP A 56 -3.02 5.10 -0.60
CA ASP A 56 -3.74 4.05 0.14
C ASP A 56 -3.54 4.14 1.66
N LYS A 57 -2.36 4.60 2.13
CA LYS A 57 -2.02 4.72 3.55
C LYS A 57 -2.36 6.07 4.16
N LEU A 58 -2.66 7.05 3.33
CA LEU A 58 -3.12 8.38 3.74
C LEU A 58 -4.64 8.50 3.74
N VAL A 59 -5.36 7.46 3.32
CA VAL A 59 -6.82 7.45 3.30
C VAL A 59 -7.35 6.36 4.24
N LYS A 60 -8.36 6.72 5.02
CA LYS A 60 -9.21 5.77 5.72
C LYS A 60 -10.66 6.09 5.36
N ASP A 61 -11.35 5.10 4.78
CA ASP A 61 -12.70 5.26 4.25
C ASP A 61 -12.75 6.37 3.19
N ASP A 62 -13.33 7.52 3.53
CA ASP A 62 -13.44 8.72 2.70
C ASP A 62 -12.63 9.91 3.24
N GLN A 63 -11.82 9.69 4.28
CA GLN A 63 -11.08 10.74 4.97
C GLN A 63 -9.56 10.60 4.79
N LEU A 64 -8.92 11.74 4.55
CA LEU A 64 -7.46 11.85 4.64
C LEU A 64 -7.03 11.77 6.11
N ILE A 65 -5.97 11.01 6.37
CA ILE A 65 -5.43 10.77 7.69
C ILE A 65 -3.90 10.76 7.64
N ASP A 66 -3.27 11.22 8.72
CA ASP A 66 -1.82 11.21 8.83
C ASP A 66 -1.28 9.78 8.79
N LEU A 67 -0.14 9.61 8.11
CA LEU A 67 0.51 8.31 7.96
C LEU A 67 0.81 7.66 9.32
N THR A 68 1.28 8.44 10.29
CA THR A 68 1.56 7.98 11.66
C THR A 68 0.30 7.53 12.39
N THR A 69 -0.78 8.29 12.28
CA THR A 69 -2.06 7.94 12.90
C THR A 69 -2.59 6.65 12.29
N ARG A 70 -2.57 6.52 10.95
CA ARG A 70 -2.94 5.28 10.25
C ARG A 70 -2.08 4.11 10.70
N LYS A 71 -0.76 4.30 10.85
CA LYS A 71 0.18 3.29 11.34
C LYS A 71 -0.26 2.74 12.70
N ASN A 72 -0.47 3.63 13.67
CA ASN A 72 -0.85 3.23 15.02
C ASN A 72 -2.16 2.44 15.04
N MET A 73 -3.16 2.84 14.25
CA MET A 73 -4.42 2.10 14.14
C MET A 73 -4.22 0.67 13.63
N VAL A 74 -3.39 0.48 12.59
CA VAL A 74 -3.10 -0.84 12.04
C VAL A 74 -2.27 -1.67 13.03
N PHE A 75 -1.27 -1.09 13.69
CA PHE A 75 -0.48 -1.78 14.71
C PHE A 75 -1.35 -2.28 15.87
N GLN A 76 -2.28 -1.46 16.36
CA GLN A 76 -3.19 -1.86 17.44
C GLN A 76 -4.13 -2.99 17.00
N ALA A 77 -4.65 -2.95 15.77
CA ALA A 77 -5.53 -3.99 15.24
C ALA A 77 -4.84 -5.37 15.11
N TYR A 78 -3.52 -5.41 14.96
CA TYR A 78 -2.73 -6.63 14.77
C TYR A 78 -1.75 -6.91 15.92
N HIS A 79 -1.94 -6.30 17.09
CA HIS A 79 -1.01 -6.38 18.23
C HIS A 79 -0.68 -7.82 18.67
N ASP A 80 -1.65 -8.73 18.57
CA ASP A 80 -1.48 -10.15 18.93
C ASP A 80 -0.82 -11.01 17.83
N ASN A 81 -0.41 -10.41 16.71
CA ASN A 81 0.20 -11.15 15.59
C ASN A 81 1.58 -10.58 15.22
N PRO A 82 2.67 -11.09 15.83
CA PRO A 82 4.03 -10.62 15.59
C PRO A 82 4.47 -10.66 14.12
N GLN A 83 4.06 -11.70 13.37
CA GLN A 83 4.40 -11.83 11.96
C GLN A 83 3.69 -10.77 11.10
N ALA A 84 2.45 -10.41 11.47
CA ALA A 84 1.74 -9.31 10.82
C ALA A 84 2.41 -7.96 11.15
N LEU A 85 2.82 -7.75 12.40
CA LEU A 85 3.49 -6.52 12.84
C LEU A 85 4.81 -6.28 12.09
N GLU A 86 5.60 -7.32 11.83
CA GLU A 86 6.83 -7.20 11.03
C GLU A 86 6.53 -6.68 9.61
N LYS A 87 5.53 -7.27 8.95
CA LYS A 87 5.10 -6.85 7.61
C LYS A 87 4.55 -5.42 7.61
N ILE A 88 3.73 -5.08 8.62
CA ILE A 88 3.19 -3.72 8.78
C ILE A 88 4.34 -2.73 8.97
N THR A 89 5.33 -3.06 9.81
CA THR A 89 6.52 -2.22 10.04
C THR A 89 7.24 -1.91 8.72
N ARG A 90 7.57 -2.94 7.93
CA ARG A 90 8.22 -2.76 6.62
C ARG A 90 7.40 -1.89 5.68
N ARG A 91 6.08 -2.14 5.62
CA ARG A 91 5.19 -1.41 4.72
C ARG A 91 5.09 0.08 5.04
N TYR A 92 5.05 0.43 6.32
CA TYR A 92 5.02 1.83 6.74
C TYR A 92 6.38 2.51 6.60
N HIS A 93 7.48 1.78 6.80
CA HIS A 93 8.81 2.31 6.51
C HIS A 93 8.94 2.71 5.02
N ASN A 94 8.48 1.84 4.11
CA ASN A 94 8.47 2.15 2.68
C ASN A 94 7.60 3.37 2.35
N ALA A 95 6.46 3.52 3.01
CA ALA A 95 5.60 4.70 2.84
C ALA A 95 6.26 6.00 3.33
N GLU A 96 7.00 5.93 4.44
CA GLU A 96 7.79 7.06 4.96
C GLU A 96 8.89 7.47 3.97
N ILE A 97 9.58 6.52 3.34
CA ILE A 97 10.57 6.82 2.29
C ILE A 97 9.92 7.51 1.09
N ILE A 98 8.79 7.00 0.60
CA ILE A 98 8.07 7.62 -0.53
C ILE A 98 7.63 9.05 -0.18
N LEU A 99 7.12 9.27 1.03
CA LEU A 99 6.74 10.60 1.49
C LEU A 99 7.95 11.55 1.47
N GLN A 100 9.12 11.09 1.90
CA GLN A 100 10.36 11.87 1.83
C GLN A 100 10.78 12.16 0.38
N LYS A 101 10.64 11.21 -0.54
CA LYS A 101 10.89 11.43 -1.98
C LYS A 101 10.02 12.58 -2.50
N ILE A 102 8.71 12.56 -2.20
CA ILE A 102 7.76 13.62 -2.58
C ILE A 102 8.19 14.97 -1.98
N GLN A 103 8.51 15.01 -0.69
CA GLN A 103 8.92 16.23 0.00
C GLN A 103 10.17 16.86 -0.61
N ARG A 104 11.14 16.06 -1.07
CA ARG A 104 12.35 16.55 -1.76
C ARG A 104 12.07 17.13 -3.15
N MET A 105 10.99 16.73 -3.82
CA MET A 105 10.64 17.24 -5.15
C MET A 105 9.82 18.54 -5.10
N ILE A 106 9.09 18.78 -4.00
CA ILE A 106 8.23 19.96 -3.84
C ILE A 106 8.91 21.11 -3.06
N GLY A 107 10.09 20.87 -2.49
CA GLY A 107 10.94 21.86 -1.85
C GLY A 107 12.04 22.35 -2.77
#